data_AF-R1DAG6-F1
#
_entry.id   AF-R1DAG6-F1
#
_cell.length_a   1.000
_cell.length_b   1.000
_cell.length_c   1.000
_cell.angle_alpha   90.00
_cell.angle_beta   90.00
_cell.angle_gamma   90.00
#
_symmetry.space_group_name_H-M   'P 1'
#
loop_
_entity.id
_entity.type
_entity.pdbx_description
1 polymer ?
#
loop_
_entity_poly.entity_id
_entity_poly.type
_entity_poly.pdbx_seq_one_letter_code
_entity_poly.pdbx_strand_id
1 'polypeptide(L)'
;MPGTIDALCPATAPFFGFMGAAVALIFANLGAAYGTAKSGVGVSSMGVMKPDLIMKSIIPVVMAGVLGIYGLIIAVIIANGVMPPTSEGTTKYSSFTGFAHLAAGLACGLSGLAAGIAIGIVGDAGVRANAQQAKLYVGMVLILIFAEALGLYGLIVGLILTSKSHVCGD
;
A
#
# COMPACT_ATOMS: atom_id res chain seq x y z
N MET A 1 -20.00 38.46 -13.82
CA MET A 1 -18.58 38.54 -14.19
C MET A 1 -17.89 37.33 -13.58
N PRO A 2 -17.15 36.55 -14.38
CA PRO A 2 -16.48 35.31 -13.97
C PRO A 2 -15.28 35.69 -13.09
N GLY A 3 -15.26 35.26 -11.84
CA GLY A 3 -14.21 35.74 -10.93
C GLY A 3 -14.33 35.33 -9.46
N THR A 4 -15.39 34.64 -9.05
CA THR A 4 -15.33 33.89 -7.79
C THR A 4 -14.54 32.62 -8.09
N ILE A 5 -13.24 32.68 -7.81
CA ILE A 5 -12.53 31.49 -7.33
C ILE A 5 -13.46 30.81 -6.31
N ASP A 6 -14.13 29.71 -6.69
CA ASP A 6 -14.80 28.90 -5.69
C ASP A 6 -13.72 28.53 -4.67
N ALA A 7 -13.83 29.03 -3.44
CA ALA A 7 -12.79 28.87 -2.42
C ALA A 7 -12.46 27.38 -2.16
N LEU A 8 -13.38 26.50 -2.56
CA LEU A 8 -13.27 25.05 -2.51
C LEU A 8 -12.47 24.43 -3.67
N CYS A 9 -12.11 25.16 -4.72
CA CYS A 9 -11.63 24.63 -6.00
C CYS A 9 -10.40 25.38 -6.54
N PRO A 10 -9.29 25.46 -5.78
CA PRO A 10 -8.06 26.10 -6.24
C PRO A 10 -7.33 25.24 -7.28
N ALA A 11 -6.54 25.90 -8.13
CA ALA A 11 -5.67 25.22 -9.11
C ALA A 11 -4.65 24.26 -8.48
N THR A 12 -4.39 24.38 -7.18
CA THR A 12 -3.49 23.49 -6.41
C THR A 12 -4.17 22.21 -5.93
N ALA A 13 -5.50 22.06 -6.05
CA ALA A 13 -6.20 20.87 -5.56
C ALA A 13 -5.71 19.54 -6.17
N PRO A 14 -5.40 19.44 -7.48
CA PRO A 14 -4.85 18.22 -8.08
C PRO A 14 -3.49 17.79 -7.52
N PHE A 15 -2.68 18.73 -7.00
CA PHE A 15 -1.38 18.42 -6.40
C PHE A 15 -1.51 17.40 -5.26
N PHE A 16 -2.50 17.60 -4.38
CA PHE A 16 -2.75 16.67 -3.28
C PHE A 16 -3.28 15.32 -3.75
N GLY A 17 -4.03 15.28 -4.85
CA GLY A 17 -4.46 14.03 -5.48
C GLY A 17 -3.28 13.20 -5.99
N PHE A 18 -2.40 13.80 -6.81
CA PHE A 18 -1.21 13.11 -7.32
C PHE A 18 -0.21 12.76 -6.21
N MET A 19 -0.08 13.62 -5.20
CA MET A 19 0.72 13.31 -4.01
C MET A 19 0.18 12.08 -3.28
N GLY A 20 -1.16 11.96 -3.14
CA GLY A 20 -1.81 10.76 -2.60
C GLY A 20 -1.47 9.49 -3.39
N ALA A 21 -1.55 9.54 -4.72
CA ALA A 21 -1.17 8.41 -5.58
C ALA A 21 0.32 8.03 -5.44
N ALA A 22 1.21 9.02 -5.41
CA ALA A 22 2.64 8.79 -5.25
C ALA A 22 2.97 8.14 -3.89
N VAL A 23 2.43 8.71 -2.81
CA VAL A 23 2.61 8.25 -1.43
C VAL A 23 2.07 6.83 -1.23
N ALA A 24 0.91 6.51 -1.83
CA ALA A 24 0.34 5.16 -1.79
C ALA A 24 1.31 4.11 -2.34
N LEU A 25 1.86 4.36 -3.53
CA LEU A 25 2.79 3.46 -4.20
C LEU A 25 4.15 3.38 -3.49
N ILE A 26 4.74 4.53 -3.14
CA ILE A 26 6.09 4.58 -2.57
C ILE A 26 6.14 3.82 -1.25
N PHE A 27 5.22 4.10 -0.31
CA PHE A 27 5.26 3.44 1.00
C PHE A 27 4.86 1.96 0.95
N ALA A 28 3.89 1.59 0.10
CA ALA A 28 3.54 0.19 -0.11
C ALA A 28 4.73 -0.61 -0.70
N ASN A 29 5.42 -0.04 -1.70
CA ASN A 29 6.59 -0.68 -2.30
C ASN A 29 7.79 -0.75 -1.35
N LEU A 30 7.98 0.25 -0.48
CA LEU A 30 8.99 0.19 0.58
C LEU A 30 8.70 -0.95 1.57
N GLY A 31 7.43 -1.12 1.97
CA GLY A 31 7.00 -2.25 2.79
C GLY A 31 7.26 -3.60 2.13
N ALA A 32 6.84 -3.74 0.86
CA ALA A 32 7.05 -4.94 0.07
C ALA A 32 8.54 -5.26 -0.12
N ALA A 33 9.36 -4.25 -0.41
CA ALA A 33 10.80 -4.39 -0.58
C ALA A 33 11.49 -4.84 0.72
N TYR A 34 11.15 -4.22 1.85
CA TYR A 34 11.70 -4.61 3.15
C TYR A 34 11.28 -6.03 3.55
N GLY A 35 9.99 -6.36 3.39
CA GLY A 35 9.44 -7.69 3.68
C GLY A 35 10.12 -8.78 2.85
N THR A 36 10.31 -8.51 1.57
CA THR A 36 11.01 -9.39 0.62
C THR A 36 12.49 -9.52 0.97
N ALA A 37 13.18 -8.43 1.26
CA ALA A 37 14.61 -8.44 1.56
C ALA A 37 14.91 -9.24 2.83
N LYS A 38 14.19 -8.99 3.93
CA LYS A 38 14.42 -9.69 5.21
C LYS A 38 14.04 -11.16 5.12
N SER A 39 12.88 -11.47 4.55
CA SER A 39 12.46 -12.87 4.36
C SER A 39 13.40 -13.61 3.41
N GLY A 40 13.87 -12.97 2.35
CA GLY A 40 14.81 -13.53 1.38
C GLY A 40 16.15 -13.94 2.01
N VAL A 41 16.71 -13.10 2.88
CA VAL A 41 17.93 -13.45 3.64
C VAL A 41 17.72 -14.69 4.52
N GLY A 42 16.55 -14.82 5.16
CA GLY A 42 16.19 -16.00 5.94
C GLY A 42 16.06 -17.25 5.07
N VAL A 43 15.39 -17.14 3.91
CA VAL A 43 15.22 -18.26 2.95
C VAL A 43 16.57 -18.71 2.39
N SER A 44 17.44 -17.79 1.98
CA SER A 44 18.78 -18.11 1.47
C SER A 44 19.64 -18.78 2.55
N SER A 45 19.60 -18.28 3.79
CA SER A 45 20.35 -18.87 4.91
C SER A 45 19.87 -20.28 5.25
N MET A 46 18.56 -20.53 5.18
CA MET A 46 17.99 -21.86 5.41
C MET A 46 18.25 -22.79 4.22
N GLY A 47 18.21 -22.27 2.99
CA GLY A 47 18.36 -23.04 1.76
C GLY A 47 19.73 -23.71 1.62
N VAL A 48 20.78 -23.16 2.23
CA VAL A 48 22.10 -23.80 2.30
C VAL A 48 22.08 -25.06 3.18
N MET A 49 21.29 -25.07 4.26
CA MET A 49 21.22 -26.21 5.18
C MET A 49 20.16 -27.25 4.81
N LYS A 50 19.00 -26.81 4.31
CA LYS A 50 17.88 -27.68 3.96
C LYS A 50 17.20 -27.23 2.66
N PRO A 51 17.76 -27.55 1.48
CA PRO A 51 17.25 -27.08 0.19
C PRO A 51 15.81 -27.54 -0.10
N ASP A 52 15.41 -28.71 0.40
CA ASP A 52 14.06 -29.26 0.22
C ASP A 52 12.94 -28.38 0.81
N LEU A 53 13.28 -27.51 1.76
CA LEU A 53 12.33 -26.62 2.44
C LEU A 53 12.22 -25.23 1.80
N ILE A 54 12.99 -24.92 0.76
CA ILE A 54 12.99 -23.60 0.09
C ILE A 54 11.60 -23.27 -0.45
N MET A 55 10.97 -24.20 -1.18
CA MET A 55 9.66 -23.96 -1.79
C MET A 55 8.57 -23.67 -0.76
N LYS A 56 8.63 -24.29 0.43
CA LYS A 56 7.70 -23.99 1.53
C LYS A 56 7.98 -22.64 2.18
N SER A 57 9.24 -22.21 2.19
CA SER A 57 9.68 -20.99 2.89
C SER A 57 9.52 -19.72 2.05
N ILE A 58 9.02 -19.81 0.82
CA ILE A 58 8.77 -18.67 -0.07
C ILE A 58 7.50 -17.87 0.30
N ILE A 59 6.58 -18.45 1.08
CA ILE A 59 5.30 -17.81 1.44
C ILE A 59 5.46 -16.36 1.98
N PRO A 60 6.36 -16.05 2.94
CA PRO A 60 6.51 -14.68 3.45
C PRO A 60 6.95 -13.69 2.36
N VAL A 61 7.72 -14.14 1.37
CA VAL A 61 8.15 -13.30 0.23
C VAL A 61 6.96 -12.96 -0.67
N VAL A 62 6.12 -13.94 -0.97
CA VAL A 62 4.91 -13.72 -1.79
C VAL A 62 3.94 -12.79 -1.06
N MET A 63 3.71 -13.02 0.24
CA MET A 63 2.84 -12.17 1.07
C MET A 63 3.34 -10.72 1.14
N ALA A 64 4.67 -10.50 1.23
CA ALA A 64 5.23 -9.16 1.15
C ALA A 64 4.97 -8.49 -0.21
N GLY A 65 5.00 -9.26 -1.32
CA GLY A 65 4.73 -8.76 -2.66
C GLY A 65 3.30 -8.25 -2.87
N VAL A 66 2.31 -8.87 -2.21
CA VAL A 66 0.89 -8.47 -2.33
C VAL A 66 0.65 -7.04 -1.81
N LEU A 67 1.43 -6.57 -0.83
CA LEU A 67 1.33 -5.20 -0.31
C LEU A 67 1.55 -4.13 -1.39
N GLY A 68 2.47 -4.37 -2.33
CA GLY A 68 2.71 -3.46 -3.46
C GLY A 68 1.50 -3.35 -4.39
N ILE A 69 0.73 -4.44 -4.53
CA ILE A 69 -0.50 -4.46 -5.32
C ILE A 69 -1.58 -3.58 -4.67
N TYR A 70 -1.67 -3.56 -3.33
CA TYR A 70 -2.62 -2.68 -2.63
C TYR A 70 -2.34 -1.20 -2.90
N GLY A 71 -1.06 -0.80 -2.82
CA GLY A 71 -0.66 0.57 -3.15
C GLY A 71 -0.91 0.93 -4.62
N LEU A 72 -0.67 -0.02 -5.54
CA LEU A 72 -0.95 0.16 -6.97
C LEU A 72 -2.44 0.36 -7.24
N ILE A 73 -3.32 -0.43 -6.62
CA ILE A 73 -4.77 -0.31 -6.80
C ILE A 73 -5.24 1.10 -6.40
N ILE A 74 -4.83 1.60 -5.23
CA ILE A 74 -5.21 2.95 -4.77
C ILE A 74 -4.64 4.03 -5.69
N ALA A 75 -3.38 3.91 -6.11
CA ALA A 75 -2.78 4.90 -7.00
C ALA A 75 -3.47 4.97 -8.36
N VAL A 76 -3.85 3.84 -8.95
CA VAL A 76 -4.60 3.80 -10.22
C VAL A 76 -6.00 4.39 -10.05
N ILE A 77 -6.69 4.09 -8.95
CA ILE A 77 -8.01 4.68 -8.67
C ILE A 77 -7.92 6.19 -8.52
N ILE A 78 -6.95 6.69 -7.76
CA ILE A 78 -6.73 8.13 -7.59
C ILE A 78 -6.38 8.79 -8.92
N ALA A 79 -5.48 8.20 -9.72
CA ALA A 79 -5.08 8.74 -11.02
C ALA A 79 -6.26 8.86 -11.98
N ASN A 80 -7.16 7.88 -12.00
CA ASN A 80 -8.39 7.92 -12.80
C ASN A 80 -9.44 8.89 -12.24
N GLY A 81 -9.40 9.18 -10.94
CA GLY A 81 -10.31 10.13 -10.28
C GLY A 81 -9.91 11.60 -10.41
N VAL A 82 -8.67 11.90 -10.82
CA VAL A 82 -8.22 13.29 -11.05
C VAL A 82 -8.69 13.75 -12.44
N MET A 83 -9.63 14.69 -12.45
CA MET A 83 -10.15 15.27 -13.69
C MET A 83 -9.17 16.30 -14.28
N PRO A 84 -8.88 16.27 -15.60
CA PRO A 84 -8.07 17.29 -16.24
C PRO A 84 -8.78 18.66 -16.20
N PRO A 85 -8.02 19.77 -16.13
CA PRO A 85 -8.59 21.11 -16.22
C PRO A 85 -9.29 21.30 -17.58
N THR A 86 -10.47 21.94 -17.59
CA THR A 86 -11.19 22.25 -18.83
C THR A 86 -10.53 23.46 -19.51
N SER A 87 -10.70 23.62 -20.83
CA SER A 87 -10.11 24.64 -21.71
C SER A 87 -10.25 26.10 -21.25
N GLU A 88 -11.10 26.37 -20.26
CA GLU A 88 -11.36 27.69 -19.66
C GLU A 88 -10.56 27.93 -18.36
N GLY A 89 -9.66 27.02 -17.98
CA GLY A 89 -8.83 27.15 -16.76
C GLY A 89 -9.59 26.87 -15.45
N THR A 90 -10.84 26.41 -15.53
CA THR A 90 -11.65 26.02 -14.37
C THR A 90 -11.34 24.59 -13.96
N THR A 91 -10.86 24.41 -12.74
CA THR A 91 -10.63 23.11 -12.13
C THR A 91 -11.92 22.57 -11.53
N LYS A 92 -12.46 21.47 -12.09
CA LYS A 92 -13.62 20.74 -11.53
C LYS A 92 -13.29 19.92 -10.28
N TYR A 93 -12.03 19.94 -9.87
CA TYR A 93 -11.48 19.15 -8.78
C TYR A 93 -11.41 19.99 -7.50
N SER A 94 -12.13 19.57 -6.45
CA SER A 94 -12.19 20.28 -5.17
C SER A 94 -10.99 19.97 -4.27
N SER A 95 -10.64 20.91 -3.38
CA SER A 95 -9.72 20.65 -2.27
C SER A 95 -10.20 19.50 -1.37
N PHE A 96 -11.51 19.31 -1.21
CA PHE A 96 -12.06 18.19 -0.43
C PHE A 96 -11.67 16.84 -1.04
N THR A 97 -11.76 16.69 -2.36
CA THR A 97 -11.35 15.46 -3.06
C THR A 97 -9.84 15.30 -3.06
N GLY A 98 -9.09 16.39 -3.20
CA GLY A 98 -7.64 16.43 -3.03
C GLY A 98 -7.17 15.86 -1.69
N PHE A 99 -7.74 16.34 -0.59
CA PHE A 99 -7.40 15.87 0.75
C PHE A 99 -7.90 14.44 1.01
N ALA A 100 -9.06 14.06 0.49
CA ALA A 100 -9.55 12.69 0.57
C ALA A 100 -8.62 11.69 -0.13
N HIS A 101 -8.14 12.02 -1.34
CA HIS A 101 -7.18 11.18 -2.08
C HIS A 101 -5.81 11.12 -1.40
N LEU A 102 -5.33 12.24 -0.84
CA LEU A 102 -4.10 12.24 -0.04
C LEU A 102 -4.23 11.33 1.20
N ALA A 103 -5.33 11.46 1.94
CA ALA A 103 -5.61 10.64 3.12
C ALA A 103 -5.76 9.16 2.75
N ALA A 104 -6.41 8.85 1.63
CA ALA A 104 -6.53 7.49 1.12
C ALA A 104 -5.16 6.87 0.82
N GLY A 105 -4.29 7.63 0.13
CA GLY A 105 -2.95 7.17 -0.20
C GLY A 105 -2.06 6.97 1.02
N LEU A 106 -2.13 7.89 2.00
CA LEU A 106 -1.41 7.75 3.27
C LEU A 106 -1.90 6.55 4.10
N ALA A 107 -3.22 6.37 4.21
CA ALA A 107 -3.81 5.28 4.98
C ALA A 107 -3.38 3.91 4.45
N CYS A 108 -3.44 3.69 3.14
CA CYS A 108 -3.02 2.44 2.51
C CYS A 108 -1.49 2.29 2.46
N GLY A 109 -0.76 3.36 2.15
CA GLY A 109 0.69 3.32 2.00
C GLY A 109 1.41 3.02 3.32
N LEU A 110 1.07 3.76 4.39
CA LEU A 110 1.73 3.60 5.70
C LEU A 110 1.30 2.31 6.41
N SER A 111 0.05 1.86 6.24
CA SER A 111 -0.36 0.55 6.74
C SER A 111 0.37 -0.59 6.00
N GLY A 112 0.54 -0.46 4.69
CA GLY A 112 1.31 -1.41 3.86
C GLY A 112 2.78 -1.45 4.26
N LEU A 113 3.39 -0.30 4.58
CA LEU A 113 4.74 -0.24 5.12
C LEU A 113 4.86 -0.98 6.46
N ALA A 114 3.94 -0.71 7.40
CA ALA A 114 3.95 -1.37 8.70
C ALA A 114 3.74 -2.89 8.59
N ALA A 115 2.81 -3.34 7.74
CA ALA A 115 2.58 -4.74 7.44
C ALA A 115 3.82 -5.41 6.83
N GLY A 116 4.49 -4.75 5.88
CA GLY A 116 5.71 -5.26 5.25
C GLY A 116 6.87 -5.42 6.23
N ILE A 117 7.02 -4.49 7.18
CA ILE A 117 8.02 -4.60 8.25
C ILE A 117 7.74 -5.79 9.16
N ALA A 118 6.49 -5.97 9.58
CA ALA A 118 6.09 -7.11 10.40
C ALA A 118 6.31 -8.45 9.67
N ILE A 119 5.86 -8.55 8.42
CA ILE A 119 6.05 -9.74 7.57
C ILE A 119 7.54 -10.06 7.39
N GLY A 120 8.39 -9.07 7.14
CA GLY A 120 9.82 -9.28 6.95
C GLY A 120 10.53 -9.84 8.19
N ILE A 121 10.21 -9.30 9.37
CA ILE A 121 10.83 -9.73 10.64
C ILE A 121 10.33 -11.13 11.04
N VAL A 122 9.01 -11.34 10.98
CA VAL A 122 8.40 -12.64 11.28
C VAL A 122 8.84 -13.68 10.25
N GLY A 123 8.96 -13.31 8.99
CA GLY A 123 9.44 -14.15 7.90
C GLY A 123 10.86 -14.64 8.13
N ASP A 124 11.82 -13.74 8.38
CA ASP A 124 13.23 -14.09 8.64
C ASP A 124 13.38 -15.02 9.86
N ALA A 125 12.71 -14.69 10.98
CA ALA A 125 12.75 -15.53 12.18
C ALA A 125 12.04 -16.88 11.98
N GLY A 126 10.88 -16.85 11.32
CA GLY A 126 10.02 -18.01 11.09
C GLY A 126 10.66 -19.05 10.17
N VAL A 127 11.27 -18.62 9.05
CA VAL A 127 11.93 -19.56 8.12
C VAL A 127 13.16 -20.21 8.75
N ARG A 128 13.91 -19.47 9.60
CA ARG A 128 15.04 -20.03 10.35
C ARG A 128 14.59 -21.04 11.41
N ALA A 129 13.52 -20.74 12.14
CA ALA A 129 12.95 -21.66 13.13
C ALA A 129 12.36 -22.92 12.47
N ASN A 130 11.72 -22.77 11.32
CA ASN A 130 11.19 -23.89 10.54
C ASN A 130 12.29 -24.85 10.05
N ALA A 131 13.50 -24.34 9.81
CA ALA A 131 14.66 -25.17 9.49
C ALA A 131 15.01 -26.15 10.62
N GLN A 132 14.79 -25.74 11.88
CA GLN A 132 15.02 -26.57 13.05
C GLN A 132 13.82 -27.50 13.34
N GLN A 133 12.59 -26.97 13.32
CA GLN A 133 11.38 -27.74 13.64
C GLN A 133 10.24 -27.43 12.66
N ALA A 134 9.93 -28.41 11.79
CA ALA A 134 8.90 -28.28 10.76
C ALA A 134 7.47 -28.06 11.31
N LYS A 135 7.20 -28.44 12.56
CA LYS A 135 5.89 -28.20 13.21
C LYS A 135 5.60 -26.71 13.43
N LEU A 136 6.62 -25.84 13.41
CA LEU A 136 6.47 -24.39 13.57
C LEU A 136 5.95 -23.69 12.31
N TYR A 137 5.97 -24.38 11.16
CA TYR A 137 5.52 -23.83 9.88
C TYR A 137 4.10 -23.27 9.93
N VAL A 138 3.15 -24.02 10.47
CA VAL A 138 1.74 -23.61 10.55
C VAL A 138 1.60 -22.38 11.43
N GLY A 139 2.32 -22.34 12.56
CA GLY A 139 2.33 -21.18 13.46
C GLY A 139 2.89 -19.92 12.80
N MET A 140 3.99 -20.04 12.04
CA MET A 140 4.55 -18.94 11.27
C MET A 140 3.53 -18.38 10.26
N VAL A 141 2.87 -19.24 9.48
CA VAL A 141 1.86 -18.82 8.49
C VAL A 141 0.70 -18.10 9.16
N LEU A 142 0.24 -18.58 10.33
CA LEU A 142 -0.86 -17.98 11.07
C LEU A 142 -0.51 -16.55 11.53
N ILE A 143 0.72 -16.32 12.01
CA ILE A 143 1.19 -14.97 12.37
C ILE A 143 1.26 -14.06 11.15
N LEU A 144 1.74 -14.56 10.01
CA LEU A 144 1.85 -13.79 8.77
C LEU A 144 0.48 -13.34 8.24
N ILE A 145 -0.56 -14.17 8.36
CA ILE A 145 -1.93 -13.81 7.98
C ILE A 145 -2.44 -12.61 8.80
N PHE A 146 -2.18 -12.60 10.11
CA PHE A 146 -2.55 -11.45 10.95
C PHE A 146 -1.74 -10.19 10.64
N ALA A 147 -0.46 -10.34 10.27
CA ALA A 147 0.36 -9.21 9.84
C ALA A 147 -0.14 -8.62 8.50
N GLU A 148 -0.57 -9.47 7.57
CA GLU A 148 -1.11 -9.05 6.27
C GLU A 148 -2.46 -8.32 6.40
N ALA A 149 -3.29 -8.71 7.36
CA ALA A 149 -4.57 -8.04 7.63
C ALA A 149 -4.42 -6.54 7.91
N LEU A 150 -3.28 -6.10 8.47
CA LEU A 150 -2.97 -4.68 8.68
C LEU A 150 -2.92 -3.89 7.36
N GLY A 151 -2.38 -4.50 6.30
CA GLY A 151 -2.35 -3.93 4.95
C GLY A 151 -3.76 -3.83 4.36
N LEU A 152 -4.55 -4.90 4.50
CA LEU A 152 -5.94 -4.94 4.03
C LEU A 152 -6.83 -3.88 4.69
N TYR A 153 -6.65 -3.62 5.99
CA TYR A 153 -7.42 -2.57 6.67
C TYR A 153 -7.17 -1.18 6.05
N GLY A 154 -5.91 -0.85 5.74
CA GLY A 154 -5.59 0.42 5.09
C GLY A 154 -6.11 0.51 3.65
N LEU A 155 -6.14 -0.60 2.91
CA LEU A 155 -6.74 -0.65 1.57
C LEU A 155 -8.25 -0.35 1.63
N ILE A 156 -8.99 -1.00 2.53
CA ILE A 156 -10.44 -0.81 2.68
C ILE A 156 -10.75 0.65 3.03
N VAL A 157 -10.02 1.23 3.98
CA VAL A 157 -10.18 2.65 4.35
C VAL A 157 -9.85 3.56 3.17
N GLY A 158 -8.77 3.27 2.43
CA GLY A 158 -8.39 4.00 1.23
C GLY A 158 -9.51 4.01 0.17
N LEU A 159 -10.13 2.87 -0.09
CA LEU A 159 -11.25 2.75 -1.04
C LEU A 159 -12.47 3.58 -0.63
N ILE A 160 -12.85 3.51 0.65
CA ILE A 160 -13.97 4.30 1.20
C ILE A 160 -13.69 5.80 1.06
N LEU A 161 -12.44 6.24 1.31
CA LEU A 161 -12.05 7.63 1.18
C LEU A 161 -12.05 8.10 -0.28
N THR A 162 -11.58 7.29 -1.23
CA THR A 162 -11.63 7.62 -2.67
C THR A 162 -13.05 7.68 -3.23
N SER A 163 -14.00 7.02 -2.57
CA SER A 163 -15.42 7.06 -2.97
C SER A 163 -16.12 8.37 -2.57
N LYS A 164 -15.51 9.19 -1.70
CA LYS A 164 -16.05 10.49 -1.32
C LYS A 164 -15.51 11.56 -2.25
N SER A 165 -16.34 12.01 -3.19
CA SER A 165 -16.01 13.08 -4.12
C SER A 165 -16.98 14.26 -4.03
N HIS A 166 -16.46 15.46 -4.30
CA HIS A 166 -17.22 16.69 -4.45
C HIS A 166 -16.73 17.39 -5.73
N VAL A 167 -17.63 17.56 -6.69
CA VAL A 167 -17.32 18.20 -7.97
C VAL A 167 -17.64 19.69 -7.85
N CYS A 168 -16.76 20.53 -8.38
CA CYS A 168 -17.00 21.96 -8.44
C CYS A 168 -17.82 22.30 -9.69
N GLY A 169 -19.01 22.88 -9.52
CA GLY A 169 -19.83 23.32 -10.66
C GLY A 169 -21.36 23.25 -10.51
N ASP A 170 -21.91 23.26 -9.28
CA ASP A 170 -23.32 23.61 -9.04
C ASP A 170 -23.42 25.04 -8.50
#